data_AF-A0A2V6BYG4-F1
#
_entry.id   AF-A0A2V6BYG4-F1
#
_cell.length_a   1.000
_cell.length_b   1.000
_cell.length_c   1.000
_cell.angle_alpha   90.00
_cell.angle_beta   90.00
_cell.angle_gamma   90.00
#
_symmetry.space_group_name_H-M   'P 1'
#
loop_
_entity.id
_entity.type
_entity.pdbx_description
1 polymer ?
#
loop_
_entity_poly.entity_id
_entity_poly.type
_entity_poly.pdbx_seq_one_letter_code
_entity_poly.pdbx_strand_id
1 'polypeptide(L)'
;SFIALVGMRGPGMEFKEIYDTMMSFSMNRVGKAWSAGMNRLGATIRTPNVPVQSAELRGFAGQLGRLIWRFNVAINRALVVYREPVLDMQLIQERIAGAAMELFASTCALSRWDSELQARGRNGEKQPQPLDFTAPEYFLRKSIRHAKELLAKLNDNDDRALLAAADSKLGKPSPIGQNDR
;
A
#
# COMPACT_ATOMS: atom_id res chain seq x y z
N SER A 1 1.34 13.55 -2.14
CA SER A 1 0.78 13.30 -0.80
C SER A 1 1.89 13.07 0.22
N PHE A 2 1.89 13.80 1.34
CA PHE A 2 2.94 13.68 2.37
C PHE A 2 3.05 12.27 2.97
N ILE A 3 1.91 11.60 3.21
CA ILE A 3 1.85 10.24 3.78
C ILE A 3 2.61 9.23 2.91
N ALA A 4 2.35 9.24 1.60
CA ALA A 4 3.04 8.36 0.66
C ALA A 4 4.53 8.70 0.57
N LEU A 5 4.87 9.99 0.46
CA LEU A 5 6.24 10.43 0.27
C LEU A 5 7.13 10.11 1.48
N VAL A 6 6.63 10.33 2.70
CA VAL A 6 7.38 10.00 3.93
C VAL A 6 7.43 8.49 4.16
N GLY A 7 6.34 7.76 3.92
CA GLY A 7 6.29 6.31 4.08
C GLY A 7 7.20 5.56 3.11
N MET A 8 7.38 6.07 1.89
CA MET A 8 8.22 5.45 0.86
C MET A 8 9.71 5.78 0.99
N ARG A 9 10.08 6.79 1.80
CA ARG A 9 11.47 7.25 1.90
C ARG A 9 12.42 6.16 2.40
N GLY A 10 12.06 5.49 3.50
CA GLY A 10 12.88 4.42 4.09
C GLY A 10 13.17 3.30 3.07
N PRO A 11 12.12 2.64 2.53
CA PRO A 11 12.30 1.61 1.50
C PRO A 11 13.03 2.12 0.24
N GLY A 12 12.77 3.36 -0.18
CA GLY A 12 13.45 3.96 -1.32
C GLY A 12 14.96 4.13 -1.14
N MET A 13 15.41 4.48 0.07
CA MET A 13 16.83 4.58 0.42
C MET A 13 17.52 3.21 0.43
N GLU A 14 16.87 2.18 0.99
CA GLU A 14 17.40 0.80 0.96
C GLU A 14 17.57 0.30 -0.48
N PHE A 15 16.60 0.56 -1.36
CA PHE A 15 16.73 0.22 -2.78
C PHE A 15 17.87 0.97 -3.47
N LYS A 16 18.10 2.23 -3.11
CA LYS A 16 19.20 3.04 -3.66
C LYS A 16 20.56 2.46 -3.25
N GLU A 17 20.75 2.09 -2.00
CA GLU A 17 21.98 1.47 -1.51
C GLU A 17 22.26 0.12 -2.20
N ILE A 18 21.23 -0.74 -2.36
CA ILE A 18 21.34 -2.00 -3.11
C ILE A 18 21.76 -1.73 -4.56
N TYR A 19 21.14 -0.73 -5.20
CA TYR A 19 21.47 -0.34 -6.55
C TYR A 19 22.92 0.14 -6.68
N ASP A 20 23.36 1.07 -5.84
CA ASP A 20 24.71 1.64 -5.88
C ASP A 20 25.78 0.56 -5.59
N THR A 21 25.49 -0.37 -4.68
CA THR A 21 26.37 -1.51 -4.38
C THR A 21 26.47 -2.49 -5.55
N MET A 22 25.38 -2.73 -6.27
CA MET A 22 25.40 -3.60 -7.47
C MET A 22 26.02 -2.91 -8.68
N MET A 23 25.79 -1.61 -8.86
CA MET A 23 26.32 -0.84 -9.99
C MET A 23 27.85 -0.65 -9.87
N SER A 24 28.37 -0.56 -8.64
CA SER A 24 29.82 -0.58 -8.37
C SER A 24 30.44 -1.97 -8.59
N PHE A 25 29.64 -3.04 -8.51
CA PHE A 25 30.04 -4.41 -8.86
C PHE A 25 29.76 -4.74 -10.35
N SER A 26 30.62 -4.23 -11.25
CA SER A 26 30.76 -4.62 -12.67
C SER A 26 29.72 -4.08 -13.68
N MET A 27 30.18 -3.14 -14.53
CA MET A 27 29.45 -2.63 -15.71
C MET A 27 29.10 -3.68 -16.78
N ASN A 28 29.68 -4.89 -16.77
CA ASN A 28 29.56 -5.84 -17.90
C ASN A 28 28.66 -7.08 -17.64
N ARG A 29 27.95 -7.16 -16.49
CA ARG A 29 27.04 -8.28 -16.16
C ARG A 29 25.65 -7.89 -15.64
N VAL A 30 25.25 -6.63 -15.84
CA VAL A 30 24.08 -5.97 -15.22
C VAL A 30 22.72 -6.59 -15.60
N GLY A 31 22.52 -7.00 -16.86
CA GLY A 31 21.19 -7.43 -17.34
C GLY A 31 20.64 -8.72 -16.70
N LYS A 32 21.50 -9.71 -16.42
CA LYS A 32 21.07 -11.00 -15.83
C LYS A 32 20.94 -10.93 -14.31
N ALA A 33 21.77 -10.12 -13.63
CA ALA A 33 21.70 -9.92 -12.19
C ALA A 33 20.45 -9.12 -11.76
N TRP A 34 19.98 -8.18 -12.58
CA TRP A 34 18.78 -7.37 -12.33
C TRP A 34 17.50 -8.22 -12.18
N SER A 35 17.25 -9.13 -13.12
CA SER A 35 16.08 -10.03 -13.06
C SER A 35 16.12 -11.00 -11.86
N ALA A 36 17.32 -11.47 -11.49
CA ALA A 36 17.51 -12.38 -10.36
C ALA A 36 17.38 -11.68 -8.99
N GLY A 37 17.83 -10.41 -8.89
CA GLY A 37 17.70 -9.58 -7.70
C GLY A 37 16.26 -9.15 -7.41
N MET A 38 15.51 -8.75 -8.45
CA MET A 38 14.08 -8.41 -8.33
C MET A 38 13.22 -9.60 -7.89
N ASN A 39 13.52 -10.80 -8.38
CA ASN A 39 12.81 -12.03 -7.98
C ASN A 39 13.07 -12.41 -6.50
N ARG A 40 14.23 -12.07 -5.93
CA ARG A 40 14.53 -12.30 -4.50
C ARG A 40 13.92 -11.24 -3.59
N LEU A 41 13.77 -9.99 -4.04
CA LEU A 41 13.13 -8.93 -3.25
C LEU A 41 11.61 -9.12 -3.11
N GLY A 42 10.97 -9.81 -4.06
CA GLY A 42 9.59 -10.28 -3.92
C GLY A 42 9.41 -11.47 -2.96
N ALA A 43 10.47 -12.24 -2.69
CA ALA A 43 10.38 -13.52 -1.98
C ALA A 43 10.35 -13.41 -0.44
N THR A 44 10.61 -12.24 0.13
CA THR A 44 10.78 -12.08 1.59
C THR A 44 9.62 -11.36 2.28
N ILE A 45 8.64 -10.83 1.54
CA ILE A 45 7.49 -10.16 2.17
C ILE A 45 6.55 -11.26 2.67
N ARG A 46 6.62 -11.59 3.95
CA ARG A 46 5.68 -12.50 4.61
C ARG A 46 4.39 -11.77 4.95
N THR A 47 3.28 -12.48 4.97
CA THR A 47 2.02 -11.92 5.50
C THR A 47 2.21 -11.66 7.01
N PRO A 48 2.09 -10.42 7.48
CA PRO A 48 2.23 -10.12 8.90
C PRO A 48 1.07 -10.73 9.68
N ASN A 49 1.37 -11.22 10.88
CA ASN A 49 0.35 -11.60 11.84
C ASN A 49 -0.20 -10.34 12.51
N VAL A 50 -1.51 -10.11 12.41
CA VAL A 50 -2.18 -9.02 13.11
C VAL A 50 -2.67 -9.55 14.46
N PRO A 51 -2.13 -9.06 15.59
CA PRO A 51 -2.50 -9.59 16.89
C PRO A 51 -3.93 -9.18 17.25
N VAL A 52 -4.77 -10.18 17.52
CA VAL A 52 -6.09 -10.02 18.15
C VAL A 52 -6.25 -11.11 19.20
N GLN A 53 -6.87 -10.78 20.33
CA GLN A 53 -7.11 -11.72 21.42
C GLN A 53 -8.45 -12.44 21.24
N SER A 54 -9.43 -11.76 20.68
CA SER A 54 -10.78 -12.27 20.46
C SER A 54 -10.83 -13.18 19.24
N ALA A 55 -11.29 -14.42 19.43
CA ALA A 55 -11.32 -15.44 18.37
C ALA A 55 -12.19 -15.03 17.17
N GLU A 56 -13.27 -14.31 17.44
CA GLU A 56 -14.24 -13.80 16.47
C GLU A 56 -13.59 -12.81 15.46
N LEU A 57 -12.55 -12.10 15.89
CA LEU A 57 -11.87 -11.09 15.07
C LEU A 57 -10.73 -11.64 14.21
N ARG A 58 -10.35 -12.91 14.38
CA ARG A 58 -9.25 -13.53 13.61
C ARG A 58 -9.47 -13.48 12.10
N GLY A 59 -10.73 -13.57 11.66
CA GLY A 59 -11.10 -13.46 10.24
C GLY A 59 -10.75 -12.09 9.66
N PHE A 60 -11.04 -11.01 10.38
CA PHE A 60 -10.66 -9.65 9.99
C PHE A 60 -9.16 -9.43 10.12
N ALA A 61 -8.53 -9.93 11.18
CA ALA A 61 -7.08 -9.83 11.38
C ALA A 61 -6.30 -10.48 10.23
N GLY A 62 -6.72 -11.67 9.77
CA GLY A 62 -6.12 -12.34 8.62
C GLY A 62 -6.35 -11.61 7.29
N GLN A 63 -7.50 -10.97 7.11
CA GLN A 63 -7.75 -10.12 5.93
C GLN A 63 -6.84 -8.89 5.93
N LEU A 64 -6.69 -8.24 7.08
CA LEU A 64 -5.82 -7.08 7.26
C LEU A 64 -4.35 -7.44 7.03
N GLY A 65 -3.88 -8.57 7.59
CA GLY A 65 -2.53 -9.08 7.33
C GLY A 65 -2.25 -9.27 5.84
N ARG A 66 -3.16 -9.93 5.10
CA ARG A 66 -3.03 -10.09 3.64
C ARG A 66 -3.05 -8.75 2.90
N LEU A 67 -3.82 -7.77 3.38
CA LEU A 67 -3.89 -6.45 2.76
C LEU A 67 -2.59 -5.66 2.98
N ILE A 68 -2.01 -5.71 4.19
CA ILE A 68 -0.69 -5.12 4.49
C ILE A 68 0.38 -5.73 3.57
N TRP A 69 0.34 -7.06 3.39
CA TRP A 69 1.24 -7.74 2.46
C TRP A 69 1.10 -7.20 1.02
N ARG A 70 -0.13 -7.10 0.50
CA ARG A 70 -0.40 -6.55 -0.84
C ARG A 70 0.08 -5.10 -0.99
N PHE A 71 -0.14 -4.30 0.05
CA PHE A 71 0.29 -2.91 0.09
C PHE A 71 1.82 -2.80 0.00
N ASN A 72 2.55 -3.59 0.78
CA ASN A 72 4.02 -3.63 0.72
C ASN A 72 4.53 -4.09 -0.65
N VAL A 73 3.92 -5.12 -1.24
CA VAL A 73 4.25 -5.56 -2.61
C VAL A 73 4.03 -4.43 -3.61
N ALA A 74 2.91 -3.70 -3.50
CA ALA A 74 2.59 -2.61 -4.40
C ALA A 74 3.57 -1.43 -4.30
N ILE A 75 3.96 -1.04 -3.08
CA ILE A 75 4.98 -0.01 -2.86
C ILE A 75 6.33 -0.45 -3.44
N ASN A 76 6.78 -1.65 -3.13
CA ASN A 76 8.08 -2.13 -3.63
C ASN A 76 8.09 -2.20 -5.15
N ARG A 77 6.99 -2.65 -5.77
CA ARG A 77 6.84 -2.60 -7.23
C ARG A 77 6.92 -1.18 -7.76
N ALA A 78 6.21 -0.22 -7.15
CA ALA A 78 6.24 1.17 -7.58
C ALA A 78 7.65 1.78 -7.48
N LEU A 79 8.38 1.50 -6.40
CA LEU A 79 9.77 1.95 -6.21
C LEU A 79 10.72 1.35 -7.24
N VAL A 80 10.57 0.06 -7.57
CA VAL A 80 11.40 -0.61 -8.58
C VAL A 80 11.10 -0.10 -9.99
N VAL A 81 9.82 0.08 -10.33
CA VAL A 81 9.38 0.49 -11.68
C VAL A 81 9.67 1.96 -11.93
N TYR A 82 9.32 2.83 -10.99
CA TYR A 82 9.34 4.28 -11.19
C TYR A 82 10.55 4.97 -10.55
N ARG A 83 11.25 4.33 -9.61
CA ARG A 83 12.44 4.89 -8.92
C ARG A 83 12.18 6.27 -8.31
N GLU A 84 13.14 7.19 -8.40
CA GLU A 84 13.03 8.57 -7.90
C GLU A 84 11.82 9.34 -8.47
N PRO A 85 11.46 9.24 -9.77
CA PRO A 85 10.26 9.87 -10.32
C PRO A 85 8.93 9.60 -9.61
N VAL A 86 8.79 8.50 -8.86
CA VAL A 86 7.56 8.21 -8.10
C VAL A 86 7.19 9.33 -7.11
N LEU A 87 8.19 10.13 -6.71
CA LEU A 87 8.04 11.28 -5.81
C LEU A 87 7.25 12.45 -6.44
N ASP A 88 7.13 12.50 -7.76
CA ASP A 88 6.35 13.51 -8.47
C ASP A 88 5.05 12.96 -9.08
N MET A 89 4.85 11.63 -9.02
CA MET A 89 3.66 10.96 -9.56
C MET A 89 2.47 11.07 -8.61
N GLN A 90 1.81 12.23 -8.62
CA GLN A 90 0.74 12.59 -7.68
C GLN A 90 -0.43 11.59 -7.67
N LEU A 91 -0.87 11.09 -8.83
CA LEU A 91 -1.98 10.13 -8.94
C LEU A 91 -1.63 8.77 -8.30
N ILE A 92 -0.37 8.32 -8.44
CA ILE A 92 0.13 7.11 -7.78
C ILE A 92 0.19 7.34 -6.27
N GLN A 93 0.75 8.47 -5.84
CA GLN A 93 0.84 8.81 -4.42
C GLN A 93 -0.51 8.95 -3.74
N GLU A 94 -1.51 9.49 -4.42
CA GLU A 94 -2.87 9.59 -3.90
C GLU A 94 -3.43 8.20 -3.58
N ARG A 95 -3.30 7.25 -4.49
CA ARG A 95 -3.76 5.86 -4.28
C ARG A 95 -3.00 5.14 -3.18
N ILE A 96 -1.67 5.30 -3.13
CA ILE A 96 -0.83 4.71 -2.06
C ILE A 96 -1.22 5.32 -0.71
N ALA A 97 -1.35 6.64 -0.63
CA ALA A 97 -1.74 7.32 0.60
C ALA A 97 -3.14 6.91 1.05
N GLY A 98 -4.11 6.85 0.13
CA GLY A 98 -5.46 6.36 0.43
C GLY A 98 -5.45 4.94 0.99
N ALA A 99 -4.72 4.02 0.35
CA ALA A 99 -4.61 2.64 0.83
C ALA A 99 -3.95 2.57 2.23
N ALA A 100 -2.94 3.41 2.49
CA ALA A 100 -2.30 3.52 3.79
C ALA A 100 -3.28 4.03 4.87
N MET A 101 -4.09 5.04 4.55
CA MET A 101 -5.10 5.58 5.46
C MET A 101 -6.17 4.55 5.80
N GLU A 102 -6.65 3.78 4.81
CA GLU A 102 -7.62 2.69 5.03
C GLU A 102 -7.03 1.56 5.90
N LEU A 103 -5.77 1.18 5.65
CA LEU A 103 -5.06 0.20 6.48
C LEU A 103 -4.91 0.66 7.93
N PHE A 104 -4.54 1.92 8.12
CA PHE A 104 -4.39 2.51 9.45
C PHE A 104 -5.72 2.54 10.19
N ALA A 105 -6.77 3.08 9.56
CA ALA A 105 -8.09 3.18 10.16
C ALA A 105 -8.69 1.80 10.47
N SER A 106 -8.50 0.81 9.58
CA SER A 106 -8.86 -0.58 9.82
C SER A 106 -8.14 -1.17 11.04
N THR A 107 -6.85 -0.88 11.20
CA THR A 107 -6.06 -1.35 12.35
C THR A 107 -6.59 -0.77 13.65
N CYS A 108 -6.87 0.54 13.68
CA CYS A 108 -7.44 1.22 14.85
C CYS A 108 -8.83 0.67 15.22
N ALA A 109 -9.71 0.51 14.23
CA ALA A 109 -11.05 -0.03 14.44
C ALA A 109 -11.02 -1.46 14.98
N LEU A 110 -10.17 -2.33 14.41
CA LEU A 110 -10.00 -3.70 14.86
C LEU A 110 -9.43 -3.78 16.29
N SER A 111 -8.42 -2.96 16.59
CA SER A 111 -7.80 -2.91 17.92
C SER A 111 -8.78 -2.45 19.00
N ARG A 112 -9.59 -1.43 18.69
CA ARG A 112 -10.64 -0.96 19.61
C ARG A 112 -11.71 -2.02 19.83
N TRP A 113 -12.19 -2.65 18.77
CA TRP A 113 -13.20 -3.72 18.86
C TRP A 113 -12.67 -4.89 19.70
N ASP A 114 -11.43 -5.32 19.47
CA ASP A 114 -10.79 -6.37 20.28
C ASP A 114 -10.72 -5.98 21.76
N SER A 115 -10.33 -4.74 22.05
CA SER A 115 -10.24 -4.22 23.42
C SER A 115 -11.60 -4.19 24.13
N GLU A 116 -12.67 -3.79 23.43
CA GLU A 116 -14.04 -3.77 23.97
C GLU A 116 -14.56 -5.20 24.26
N LEU A 117 -14.23 -6.18 23.40
CA LEU A 117 -14.54 -7.60 23.65
C LEU A 117 -13.77 -8.14 24.87
N GLN A 118 -12.48 -7.81 25.01
CA GLN A 118 -11.66 -8.25 26.14
C GLN A 118 -12.13 -7.64 27.47
N ALA A 119 -12.57 -6.38 27.47
CA ALA A 119 -13.11 -5.72 28.66
C ALA A 119 -14.36 -6.45 29.20
N ARG A 120 -15.23 -6.96 28.31
CA ARG A 120 -16.40 -7.77 28.70
C ARG A 120 -16.01 -9.09 29.37
N GLY A 121 -15.02 -9.78 28.83
CA GLY A 121 -14.56 -11.06 29.39
C GLY A 121 -14.02 -10.95 30.82
N ARG A 122 -13.55 -9.77 31.22
CA ARG A 122 -12.97 -9.51 32.55
C ARG A 122 -13.98 -9.09 33.61
N ASN A 123 -15.02 -8.35 33.22
CA ASN A 123 -15.93 -7.75 34.21
C ASN A 123 -17.06 -8.69 34.65
N GLY A 124 -17.22 -9.88 34.06
CA GLY A 124 -18.30 -10.81 34.41
C GLY A 124 -19.71 -10.20 34.29
N GLU A 125 -19.82 -9.02 33.67
CA GLU A 125 -20.98 -8.17 33.73
C GLU A 125 -22.08 -8.71 32.84
N LYS A 126 -23.20 -9.06 33.47
CA LYS A 126 -24.53 -9.14 32.86
C LYS A 126 -24.95 -7.73 32.44
N GLN A 127 -24.23 -7.09 31.50
CA GLN A 127 -24.70 -5.85 30.90
C GLN A 127 -26.02 -6.14 30.18
N PRO A 128 -27.12 -5.40 30.46
CA PRO A 128 -28.43 -5.72 29.90
C PRO A 128 -28.53 -5.54 28.37
N GLN A 129 -27.54 -4.92 27.74
CA GLN A 129 -27.58 -4.56 26.32
C GLN A 129 -26.42 -5.19 25.54
N PRO A 130 -26.70 -5.85 24.40
CA PRO A 130 -25.65 -6.25 23.47
C PRO A 130 -24.84 -5.03 23.02
N LEU A 131 -23.51 -5.10 23.02
CA LEU A 131 -22.73 -4.10 22.29
C LEU A 131 -23.06 -4.27 20.81
N ASP A 132 -23.47 -3.19 20.16
CA ASP A 132 -23.70 -3.19 18.73
C ASP A 132 -22.36 -3.02 18.00
N PHE A 133 -21.89 -4.11 17.40
CA PHE A 133 -20.68 -4.13 16.58
C PHE A 133 -20.96 -4.04 15.07
N THR A 134 -22.20 -3.71 14.67
CA THR A 134 -22.57 -3.55 13.26
C THR A 134 -21.74 -2.45 12.59
N ALA A 135 -21.51 -1.33 13.29
CA ALA A 135 -20.72 -0.21 12.77
C ALA A 135 -19.25 -0.57 12.52
N PRO A 136 -18.46 -1.08 13.49
CA PRO A 136 -17.07 -1.47 13.23
C PRO A 136 -16.95 -2.60 12.21
N GLU A 137 -17.89 -3.56 12.19
CA GLU A 137 -17.90 -4.61 11.18
C GLU A 137 -18.10 -4.05 9.76
N TYR A 138 -19.13 -3.22 9.57
CA TYR A 138 -19.39 -2.58 8.28
C TYR A 138 -18.22 -1.72 7.84
N PHE A 139 -17.65 -0.92 8.76
CA PHE A 139 -16.49 -0.09 8.50
C PHE A 139 -15.30 -0.93 8.00
N LEU A 140 -14.93 -2.01 8.70
CA LEU A 140 -13.81 -2.87 8.29
C LEU A 140 -14.04 -3.48 6.91
N ARG A 141 -15.25 -3.97 6.63
CA ARG A 141 -15.60 -4.54 5.32
C ARG A 141 -15.48 -3.50 4.20
N LYS A 142 -15.96 -2.28 4.44
CA LYS A 142 -15.90 -1.16 3.48
C LYS A 142 -14.45 -0.72 3.26
N SER A 143 -13.72 -0.45 4.34
CA SER A 143 -12.34 0.03 4.32
C SER A 143 -11.40 -0.95 3.63
N ILE A 144 -11.47 -2.24 3.97
CA ILE A 144 -10.68 -3.30 3.33
C ILE A 144 -10.98 -3.41 1.84
N ARG A 145 -12.25 -3.25 1.43
CA ARG A 145 -12.63 -3.28 0.01
C ARG A 145 -12.05 -2.08 -0.74
N HIS A 146 -12.23 -0.89 -0.19
CA HIS A 146 -11.73 0.33 -0.80
C HIS A 146 -10.19 0.33 -0.91
N ALA A 147 -9.48 -0.14 0.11
CA ALA A 147 -8.03 -0.32 0.04
C ALA A 147 -7.60 -1.27 -1.08
N LYS A 148 -8.32 -2.38 -1.31
CA LYS A 148 -8.05 -3.30 -2.42
C LYS A 148 -8.27 -2.63 -3.77
N GLU A 149 -9.32 -1.81 -3.91
CA GLU A 149 -9.61 -1.06 -5.13
C GLU A 149 -8.52 -0.03 -5.42
N LEU A 150 -8.08 0.73 -4.41
CA LEU A 150 -6.98 1.69 -4.54
C LEU A 150 -5.69 1.01 -5.01
N LEU A 151 -5.37 -0.16 -4.44
CA LEU A 151 -4.20 -0.96 -4.83
C LEU A 151 -4.34 -1.55 -6.24
N ALA A 152 -5.52 -2.01 -6.63
CA ALA A 152 -5.77 -2.50 -8.00
C ALA A 152 -5.58 -1.37 -9.03
N LYS A 153 -6.10 -0.18 -8.71
CA LYS A 153 -5.96 1.04 -9.52
C LYS A 153 -4.53 1.55 -9.67
N LEU A 154 -3.54 0.98 -8.97
CA LEU A 154 -2.13 1.27 -9.27
C LEU A 154 -1.69 0.70 -10.62
N ASN A 155 -2.31 -0.39 -11.07
CA ASN A 155 -1.99 -1.02 -12.36
C ASN A 155 -3.11 -0.88 -13.40
N ASP A 156 -4.35 -0.69 -12.95
CA ASP A 156 -5.54 -0.58 -13.80
C ASP A 156 -6.19 0.80 -13.61
N ASN A 157 -5.75 1.78 -14.39
CA ASN A 157 -6.20 3.17 -14.32
C ASN A 157 -6.08 3.89 -15.67
N ASP A 158 -6.79 5.00 -15.77
CA ASP A 158 -6.81 5.88 -16.94
C ASP A 158 -5.85 7.08 -16.83
N ASP A 159 -4.79 7.00 -16.00
CA ASP A 159 -3.95 8.17 -15.68
C ASP A 159 -3.38 8.83 -16.94
N ARG A 160 -2.98 8.03 -17.92
CA ARG A 160 -2.45 8.53 -19.20
C ARG A 160 -3.52 9.33 -19.97
N ALA A 161 -4.74 8.82 -20.03
CA ALA A 161 -5.84 9.49 -20.72
C ALA A 161 -6.28 10.75 -19.96
N LEU A 162 -6.31 10.69 -18.62
CA LEU A 162 -6.60 11.83 -17.75
C LEU A 162 -5.60 12.98 -17.96
N LEU A 163 -4.30 12.67 -17.94
CA LEU A 163 -3.25 13.68 -18.14
C LEU A 163 -3.28 14.24 -19.57
N ALA A 164 -3.49 13.40 -20.59
CA ALA A 164 -3.63 13.86 -21.97
C ALA A 164 -4.83 14.81 -22.16
N ALA A 165 -5.96 14.50 -21.53
CA ALA A 165 -7.14 15.37 -21.54
C ALA A 165 -6.86 16.71 -20.85
N ALA A 166 -6.16 16.69 -19.70
CA ALA A 166 -5.76 17.91 -19.00
C ALA A 166 -4.81 18.77 -19.84
N ASP A 167 -3.78 18.18 -20.43
CA ASP A 167 -2.81 18.89 -21.28
C ASP A 167 -3.49 19.53 -22.50
N SER A 168 -4.44 18.83 -23.13
CA SER A 168 -5.24 19.35 -24.24
C SER A 168 -6.03 20.60 -23.85
N LYS A 169 -6.56 20.66 -22.62
CA LYS A 169 -7.31 21.83 -22.13
C LYS A 169 -6.41 22.97 -21.64
N LEU A 170 -5.22 22.66 -21.16
CA LEU A 170 -4.26 23.63 -20.66
C LEU A 170 -3.31 24.19 -21.75
N GLY A 171 -3.44 23.73 -23.00
CA GLY A 171 -2.62 24.19 -24.12
C GLY A 171 -1.15 23.78 -24.02
N LYS A 172 -0.82 22.74 -23.24
CA LYS A 172 0.55 22.22 -23.12
C LYS A 172 0.89 21.34 -24.34
N PRO A 173 2.13 21.42 -24.87
CA PRO A 173 2.54 20.54 -25.97
C PRO A 173 2.54 19.08 -25.50
N SER A 174 1.91 18.21 -26.27
CA SER A 174 1.90 16.77 -26.00
C SER A 174 3.33 16.22 -26.10
N PRO A 175 3.83 15.42 -25.13
CA PRO A 175 5.21 14.93 -25.11
C PRO A 175 5.57 13.96 -26.25
N ILE A 176 4.62 13.64 -27.15
CA ILE A 176 4.80 12.69 -28.25
C ILE A 176 5.46 13.33 -29.49
N GLY A 177 5.77 14.63 -29.48
CA GLY A 177 6.22 15.37 -30.68
C GLY A 177 7.65 15.92 -30.71
N GLN A 178 8.55 15.53 -29.80
CA GLN A 178 9.87 16.18 -29.63
C GLN A 178 11.09 15.31 -29.96
N ASN A 179 11.01 14.39 -30.93
CA ASN A 179 12.20 13.64 -31.38
C ASN A 179 12.43 13.60 -32.90
N ASP A 180 11.85 14.53 -33.67
CA ASP A 180 12.09 14.65 -35.12
C ASP A 180 12.55 16.06 -35.52
N ARG A 181 13.57 16.60 -34.83
CA ARG A 181 14.41 17.70 -35.36
C ARG A 181 15.84 17.56 -34.89
#